data_AF-A0A4U9WMX8-F1
#
_entry.id   AF-A0A4U9WMX8-F1
#
_cell.length_a   1.000
_cell.length_b   1.000
_cell.length_c   1.000
_cell.angle_alpha   90.00
_cell.angle_beta   90.00
_cell.angle_gamma   90.00
#
_symmetry.space_group_name_H-M   'P 1'
#
loop_
_entity.id
_entity.type
_entity.pdbx_description
1 polymer ?
#
loop_
_entity_poly.entity_id
_entity_poly.type
_entity_poly.pdbx_seq_one_letter_code
_entity_poly.pdbx_strand_id
1 'polypeptide(L)'
;MHARPASHIETLCNGFRSRFEWHNSRSGLRGDGKSVLSLIGTDTLLGDECRITIEGEDEQAAFERLSQFIQHEFPHCDEALPQVDDQAEQEPIPQSLANLNPTLVRARSVNQGTANGKLVHLARVDLNALTLPPTQSVEQEQQQLAEGLTRFGKALDLQLMGGNGTTTAVLEAHRSLLRDGAFRQHLLDGVLAGESCAAAIVATSAHFSPAAGTVCQCLSARSAKLDIRDVSFQTITAKFMASSASRRSRR
;
A
#
# COMPACT_ATOMS: atom_id res chain seq x y z
N MET A 1 -0.19 11.66 -5.94
CA MET A 1 0.71 11.10 -4.93
C MET A 1 0.12 9.78 -4.44
N HIS A 2 0.89 8.69 -4.51
CA HIS A 2 0.51 7.36 -4.00
C HIS A 2 1.52 6.90 -2.96
N ALA A 3 1.37 5.65 -2.48
CA ALA A 3 2.20 5.08 -1.41
C ALA A 3 3.70 5.23 -1.62
N ARG A 4 4.25 4.93 -2.81
CA ARG A 4 5.71 5.03 -3.06
C ARG A 4 6.28 6.44 -2.86
N PRO A 5 5.87 7.48 -3.63
CA PRO A 5 6.40 8.83 -3.44
C PRO A 5 6.11 9.37 -2.03
N ALA A 6 4.97 9.01 -1.43
CA ALA A 6 4.67 9.37 -0.04
C ALA A 6 5.63 8.69 0.96
N SER A 7 6.02 7.43 0.75
CA SER A 7 7.01 6.72 1.58
C SER A 7 8.41 7.34 1.50
N HIS A 8 8.83 7.85 0.34
CA HIS A 8 10.11 8.56 0.24
C HIS A 8 10.09 9.89 1.01
N ILE A 9 9.01 10.66 0.90
CA ILE A 9 8.81 11.88 1.70
C ILE A 9 8.81 11.52 3.19
N GLU A 10 8.02 10.53 3.60
CA GLU A 10 7.92 10.08 4.99
C GLU A 10 9.28 9.64 5.54
N THR A 11 10.06 8.87 4.78
CA THR A 11 11.39 8.43 5.19
C THR A 11 12.32 9.61 5.41
N LEU A 12 12.29 10.60 4.52
CA LEU A 12 13.08 11.82 4.66
C LEU A 12 12.64 12.62 5.89
N CYS A 13 11.34 12.89 6.03
CA CYS A 13 10.78 13.66 7.13
C CYS A 13 11.05 13.00 8.49
N ASN A 14 10.97 11.68 8.60
CA ASN A 14 11.30 10.95 9.83
C ASN A 14 12.79 10.99 10.22
N GLY A 15 13.68 11.46 9.33
CA GLY A 15 15.07 11.77 9.66
C GLY A 15 15.25 13.03 10.51
N PHE A 16 14.21 13.86 10.64
CA PHE A 16 14.25 15.14 11.35
C PHE A 16 13.35 15.14 12.59
N ARG A 17 13.63 16.02 13.54
CA ARG A 17 12.79 16.26 14.72
C ARG A 17 11.59 17.15 14.40
N SER A 18 11.77 18.10 13.48
CA SER A 18 10.75 19.05 13.04
C SER A 18 9.45 18.38 12.60
N ARG A 19 8.34 19.08 12.78
CA ARG A 19 7.02 18.70 12.26
C ARG A 19 6.89 19.18 10.82
N PHE A 20 6.17 18.42 10.01
CA PHE A 20 5.92 18.74 8.60
C PHE A 20 4.42 18.75 8.37
N GLU A 21 3.81 19.91 8.13
CA GLU A 21 2.43 20.01 7.69
C GLU A 21 2.39 20.17 6.17
N TRP A 22 1.81 19.20 5.48
CA TRP A 22 1.57 19.22 4.04
C TRP A 22 0.15 19.70 3.78
N HIS A 23 -0.02 20.79 3.05
CA HIS A 23 -1.33 21.35 2.71
C HIS A 23 -1.49 21.42 1.20
N ASN A 24 -2.48 20.69 0.66
CA ASN A 24 -2.85 20.79 -0.75
C ASN A 24 -3.91 21.88 -0.92
N SER A 25 -3.57 22.94 -1.66
CA SER A 25 -4.45 24.09 -1.84
C SER A 25 -5.72 23.77 -2.64
N ARG A 26 -5.69 22.77 -3.53
CA ARG A 26 -6.85 22.35 -4.32
C ARG A 26 -7.89 21.63 -3.47
N SER A 27 -7.45 20.64 -2.70
CA SER A 27 -8.36 19.84 -1.87
C SER A 27 -8.68 20.52 -0.52
N GLY A 28 -7.84 21.47 -0.10
CA GLY A 28 -7.89 22.09 1.23
C GLY A 28 -7.48 21.12 2.36
N LEU A 29 -7.04 19.91 2.01
CA LEU A 29 -6.70 18.87 2.96
C LEU A 29 -5.27 19.04 3.44
N ARG A 30 -5.06 18.68 4.70
CA ARG A 30 -3.76 18.73 5.37
C ARG A 30 -3.34 17.33 5.81
N GLY A 31 -2.05 17.08 5.82
CA GLY A 31 -1.47 15.82 6.27
C GLY A 31 -0.11 16.02 6.92
N ASP A 32 0.26 15.13 7.83
CA ASP A 32 1.61 15.07 8.40
C ASP A 32 2.59 14.46 7.38
N GLY A 33 3.67 15.18 7.07
CA GLY A 33 4.74 14.72 6.19
C GLY A 33 5.50 13.50 6.71
N LYS A 34 5.38 13.16 8.00
CA LYS A 34 5.92 11.94 8.60
C LYS A 34 4.96 10.75 8.54
N SER A 35 3.80 10.91 7.90
CA SER A 35 2.79 9.86 7.73
C SER A 35 2.46 9.68 6.25
N VAL A 36 2.76 8.50 5.71
CA VAL A 36 2.38 8.10 4.36
C VAL A 36 0.87 8.18 4.17
N LEU A 37 0.10 7.72 5.14
CA LEU A 37 -1.36 7.76 5.05
C LEU A 37 -1.90 9.18 5.03
N SER A 38 -1.33 10.05 5.86
CA SER A 38 -1.72 11.46 5.90
C SER A 38 -1.37 12.17 4.58
N LEU A 39 -0.19 11.90 4.01
CA LEU A 39 0.24 12.43 2.72
C LEU A 39 -0.66 11.96 1.57
N ILE A 40 -1.00 10.66 1.51
CA ILE A 40 -1.95 10.14 0.53
C ILE A 40 -3.33 10.78 0.73
N GLY A 41 -3.73 10.97 1.99
CA GLY A 41 -4.99 11.60 2.38
C GLY A 41 -5.14 13.05 1.91
N THR A 42 -4.05 13.75 1.58
CA THR A 42 -4.11 15.10 1.00
C THR A 42 -4.69 15.15 -0.42
N ASP A 43 -4.88 13.98 -1.06
CA ASP A 43 -5.35 13.83 -2.44
C ASP A 43 -4.46 14.56 -3.46
N THR A 44 -3.16 14.74 -3.21
CA THR A 44 -2.28 15.50 -4.11
C THR A 44 -2.18 14.88 -5.51
N LEU A 45 -2.51 15.66 -6.55
CA LEU A 45 -2.44 15.30 -7.98
C LEU A 45 -1.32 16.04 -8.71
N LEU A 46 -1.02 15.62 -9.94
CA LEU A 46 -0.03 16.30 -10.78
C LEU A 46 -0.50 17.73 -11.08
N GLY A 47 0.36 18.71 -10.79
CA GLY A 47 0.09 20.13 -10.98
C GLY A 47 -0.59 20.82 -9.80
N ASP A 48 -0.89 20.11 -8.71
CA ASP A 48 -1.44 20.72 -7.50
C ASP A 48 -0.41 21.60 -6.79
N GLU A 49 -0.85 22.80 -6.37
CA GLU A 49 -0.04 23.67 -5.52
C GLU A 49 -0.13 23.20 -4.05
N CYS A 50 1.01 22.75 -3.52
CA CYS A 50 1.14 22.32 -2.14
C CYS A 50 1.99 23.31 -1.33
N ARG A 51 1.51 23.67 -0.14
CA ARG A 51 2.29 24.42 0.85
C ARG A 51 2.78 23.44 1.92
N ILE A 52 4.07 23.51 2.24
CA ILE A 52 4.68 22.71 3.28
C ILE A 52 5.14 23.64 4.39
N THR A 53 4.66 23.42 5.60
CA THR A 53 5.09 24.14 6.80
C THR A 53 6.00 23.22 7.60
N ILE A 54 7.19 23.71 7.97
CA ILE A 54 8.17 22.97 8.76
C ILE A 54 8.40 23.76 10.05
N GLU A 55 8.25 23.11 11.20
CA GLU A 55 8.41 23.75 12.50
C GLU A 55 9.22 22.86 13.44
N GLY A 56 10.32 23.39 13.99
CA GLY A 56 11.11 22.68 14.98
C GLY A 56 12.57 23.11 15.07
N GLU A 57 13.32 22.43 15.93
CA GLU A 57 14.73 22.75 16.23
C GLU A 57 15.65 22.64 15.00
N ASP A 58 15.33 21.75 14.07
CA ASP A 58 16.09 21.46 12.85
C ASP A 58 15.36 21.93 11.58
N GLU A 59 14.45 22.90 11.69
CA GLU A 59 13.56 23.32 10.59
C GLU A 59 14.32 23.81 9.35
N GLN A 60 15.42 24.54 9.52
CA GLN A 60 16.22 25.06 8.41
C GLN A 60 16.92 23.92 7.65
N ALA A 61 17.53 22.98 8.37
CA ALA A 61 18.18 21.82 7.77
C ALA A 61 17.16 20.89 7.08
N ALA A 62 15.99 20.71 7.69
CA ALA A 62 14.86 19.99 7.13
C ALA A 62 14.35 20.65 5.83
N PHE A 63 14.19 21.98 5.83
CA PHE A 63 13.77 22.74 4.66
C PHE A 63 14.74 22.59 3.49
N GLU A 64 16.04 22.74 3.74
CA GLU A 64 17.08 22.61 2.71
C GLU A 64 17.09 21.20 2.12
N ARG A 65 17.11 20.16 2.97
CA ARG A 65 17.11 18.76 2.52
C ARG A 65 15.84 18.39 1.76
N LEU A 66 14.68 18.82 2.24
CA LEU A 66 13.39 18.55 1.57
C LEU A 66 13.28 19.30 0.25
N SER A 67 13.73 20.55 0.18
CA SER A 67 13.74 21.33 -1.06
C SER A 67 14.62 20.67 -2.12
N GLN A 68 15.82 20.23 -1.74
CA GLN A 68 16.71 19.49 -2.62
C GLN A 68 16.07 18.18 -3.10
N PHE A 69 15.44 17.44 -2.19
CA PHE A 69 14.73 16.19 -2.51
C PHE A 69 13.62 16.42 -3.54
N ILE A 70 12.74 17.40 -3.30
CA ILE A 70 11.60 17.68 -4.19
C ILE A 70 12.06 18.09 -5.59
N GLN A 71 13.15 18.84 -5.69
CA GLN A 71 13.67 19.33 -6.98
C GLN A 71 14.43 18.26 -7.78
N HIS A 72 15.15 17.36 -7.10
CA HIS A 72 16.14 16.50 -7.76
C HIS A 72 15.90 15.00 -7.62
N GLU A 73 15.23 14.55 -6.56
CA GLU A 73 15.04 13.12 -6.26
C GLU A 73 13.59 12.70 -6.47
N PHE A 74 12.63 13.50 -6.01
CA PHE A 74 11.19 13.19 -6.05
C PHE A 74 10.64 12.86 -7.45
N PRO A 75 11.03 13.55 -8.55
CA PRO A 75 10.58 13.20 -9.89
C PRO A 75 11.01 11.79 -10.37
N HIS A 76 11.98 11.19 -9.70
CA HIS A 76 12.55 9.88 -10.04
C HIS A 76 12.14 8.78 -9.04
N CYS A 77 11.29 9.10 -8.05
CA CYS A 77 10.81 8.14 -7.04
C CYS A 77 9.78 7.13 -7.57
N ASP A 78 9.32 7.28 -8.81
CA ASP A 78 8.44 6.31 -9.45
C ASP A 78 8.94 6.00 -10.86
N GLU A 79 9.01 4.71 -11.19
CA GLU A 79 9.36 4.27 -12.54
C GLU A 79 8.20 4.51 -13.49
N ALA A 80 8.48 5.12 -14.64
CA ALA A 80 7.48 5.26 -15.69
C ALA A 80 7.00 3.86 -16.11
N LEU A 81 5.67 3.67 -16.11
CA LEU A 81 5.08 2.45 -16.67
C LEU A 81 5.56 2.29 -18.12
N PRO A 82 5.96 1.08 -18.53
CA PRO A 82 6.37 0.86 -19.90
C PRO A 82 5.25 1.31 -20.85
N GLN A 83 5.62 2.11 -21.85
CA GLN A 83 4.69 2.47 -22.91
C GLN A 83 4.33 1.19 -23.66
N VAL A 84 3.05 0.85 -23.64
CA VAL A 84 2.54 -0.31 -24.37
C VAL A 84 2.00 0.21 -25.68
N ASP A 85 2.34 -0.48 -26.76
CA ASP A 85 1.75 -0.22 -28.06
C ASP A 85 0.27 -0.62 -28.03
N ASP A 86 -0.61 0.38 -28.06
CA ASP A 86 -2.07 0.17 -28.08
C ASP A 86 -2.55 -0.55 -29.35
N GLN A 87 -1.70 -0.68 -30.39
CA GLN A 87 -2.03 -1.41 -31.62
C GLN A 87 -1.86 -2.93 -31.49
N ALA A 88 -1.18 -3.44 -30.47
CA ALA A 88 -0.94 -4.87 -30.28
C ALA A 88 -2.24 -5.69 -30.15
N GLU A 89 -3.33 -5.09 -29.67
CA GLU A 89 -4.64 -5.77 -29.55
C GLU A 89 -5.29 -6.07 -30.92
N GLN A 90 -4.80 -5.43 -32.00
CA GLN A 90 -5.38 -5.51 -33.34
C GLN A 90 -4.65 -6.50 -34.26
N GLU A 91 -3.53 -7.11 -33.82
CA GLU A 91 -2.78 -8.04 -34.66
C GLU A 91 -3.60 -9.30 -35.00
N PRO A 92 -3.70 -9.73 -36.26
CA PRO A 92 -4.45 -10.93 -36.64
C PRO A 92 -3.81 -12.19 -36.05
N ILE A 93 -4.63 -13.15 -35.61
CA ILE A 93 -4.11 -14.46 -35.16
C ILE A 93 -3.55 -15.25 -36.37
N PRO A 94 -2.48 -16.04 -36.19
CA PRO A 94 -1.98 -16.92 -37.24
C PRO A 94 -3.07 -17.86 -37.78
N GLN A 95 -3.07 -18.10 -39.10
CA GLN A 95 -4.11 -18.89 -39.77
C GLN A 95 -4.22 -20.33 -39.22
N SER A 96 -3.10 -20.92 -38.79
CA SER A 96 -3.08 -22.23 -38.13
C SER A 96 -3.89 -22.26 -36.82
N LEU A 97 -3.89 -21.17 -36.05
CA LEU A 97 -4.70 -21.02 -34.85
C LEU A 97 -6.16 -20.68 -35.19
N ALA A 98 -6.39 -19.84 -36.20
CA ALA A 98 -7.74 -19.50 -36.65
C ALA A 98 -8.53 -20.76 -37.08
N ASN A 99 -7.86 -21.71 -37.75
CA ASN A 99 -8.46 -22.96 -38.20
C ASN A 99 -8.92 -23.88 -37.06
N LEU A 100 -8.40 -23.70 -35.83
CA LEU A 100 -8.82 -24.46 -34.65
C LEU A 100 -10.10 -23.90 -34.00
N ASN A 101 -10.62 -22.78 -34.52
CA ASN A 101 -11.79 -22.07 -34.02
C ASN A 101 -11.78 -21.85 -32.48
N PRO A 102 -10.71 -21.28 -31.91
CA PRO A 102 -10.57 -21.12 -30.47
C PRO A 102 -11.48 -20.03 -29.92
N THR A 103 -11.85 -20.13 -28.64
CA THR A 103 -12.39 -18.99 -27.89
C THR A 103 -11.27 -17.97 -27.68
N LEU A 104 -11.30 -16.88 -28.45
CA LEU A 104 -10.28 -15.84 -28.42
C LEU A 104 -10.67 -14.72 -27.46
N VAL A 105 -9.77 -14.41 -26.50
CA VAL A 105 -9.85 -13.23 -25.66
C VAL A 105 -8.69 -12.32 -26.01
N ARG A 106 -8.99 -11.13 -26.53
CA ARG A 106 -8.00 -10.08 -26.81
C ARG A 106 -7.79 -9.25 -25.56
N ALA A 107 -6.53 -8.92 -25.25
CA ALA A 107 -6.17 -8.09 -24.11
C ALA A 107 -4.82 -7.42 -24.36
N ARG A 108 -4.59 -6.31 -23.67
CA ARG A 108 -3.31 -5.60 -23.62
C ARG A 108 -2.20 -6.49 -23.08
N SER A 109 -1.18 -6.73 -23.89
CA SER A 109 -0.01 -7.47 -23.45
C SER A 109 0.79 -6.64 -22.44
N VAL A 110 1.12 -7.25 -21.31
CA VAL A 110 1.99 -6.66 -20.27
C VAL A 110 3.39 -7.26 -20.26
N ASN A 111 3.57 -8.42 -20.90
CA ASN A 111 4.86 -9.08 -21.09
C ASN A 111 4.80 -10.00 -22.30
N GLN A 112 5.93 -10.18 -22.98
CA GLN A 112 6.04 -11.04 -24.16
C GLN A 112 6.19 -12.52 -23.73
N GLY A 113 5.62 -13.43 -24.52
CA GLY A 113 5.78 -14.86 -24.33
C GLY A 113 4.51 -15.66 -24.63
N THR A 114 4.63 -16.98 -24.51
CA THR A 114 3.51 -17.92 -24.64
C THR A 114 3.42 -18.78 -23.38
N ALA A 115 2.20 -19.06 -22.94
CA ALA A 115 1.94 -19.87 -21.75
C ALA A 115 0.80 -20.86 -22.01
N ASN A 116 0.91 -22.05 -21.42
CA ASN A 116 -0.14 -23.06 -21.38
C ASN A 116 -0.32 -23.50 -19.92
N GLY A 117 -1.56 -23.58 -19.45
CA GLY A 117 -1.86 -23.98 -18.09
C GLY A 117 -3.34 -24.14 -17.81
N LYS A 118 -3.65 -24.51 -16.56
CA LYS A 118 -5.03 -24.56 -16.06
C LYS A 118 -5.45 -23.18 -15.60
N LEU A 119 -6.64 -22.74 -16.00
CA LEU A 119 -7.24 -21.53 -15.47
C LEU A 119 -7.62 -21.75 -14.00
N VAL A 120 -7.04 -20.94 -13.12
CA VAL A 120 -7.35 -20.93 -11.69
C VAL A 120 -8.01 -19.60 -11.35
N HIS A 121 -9.23 -19.64 -10.85
CA HIS A 121 -9.89 -18.44 -10.35
C HIS A 121 -9.41 -18.13 -8.94
N LEU A 122 -8.62 -17.05 -8.80
CA LEU A 122 -8.21 -16.54 -7.51
C LEU A 122 -9.30 -15.61 -6.97
N ALA A 123 -10.05 -16.09 -5.97
CA ALA A 123 -11.04 -15.27 -5.30
C ALA A 123 -10.36 -14.19 -4.43
N ARG A 124 -10.86 -12.96 -4.51
CA ARG A 124 -10.45 -11.86 -3.63
C ARG A 124 -10.83 -12.23 -2.19
N VAL A 125 -9.88 -12.11 -1.26
CA VAL A 125 -10.21 -12.19 0.17
C VAL A 125 -10.98 -10.93 0.56
N ASP A 126 -12.19 -11.12 1.08
CA ASP A 126 -12.96 -10.10 1.75
C ASP A 126 -12.62 -10.11 3.24
N LEU A 127 -11.99 -9.04 3.72
CA LEU A 127 -11.59 -8.88 5.11
C LEU A 127 -12.81 -8.85 6.05
N ASN A 128 -13.95 -8.33 5.58
CA ASN A 128 -15.18 -8.24 6.37
C ASN A 128 -15.90 -9.58 6.49
N ALA A 129 -15.62 -10.53 5.60
CA ALA A 129 -16.19 -11.87 5.61
C ALA A 129 -15.36 -12.87 6.42
N LEU A 130 -14.25 -12.44 7.03
CA LEU A 130 -13.40 -13.32 7.83
C LEU A 130 -14.09 -13.64 9.16
N THR A 131 -14.05 -14.91 9.55
CA THR A 131 -14.41 -15.31 10.92
C THR A 131 -13.28 -14.90 11.86
N LEU A 132 -13.51 -13.85 12.65
CA LEU A 132 -12.53 -13.30 13.56
C LEU A 132 -12.58 -14.04 14.92
N PRO A 133 -11.44 -14.20 15.61
CA PRO A 133 -11.42 -14.75 16.96
C PRO A 133 -12.21 -13.85 17.93
N PRO A 134 -12.77 -14.41 19.01
CA PRO A 134 -13.47 -13.62 20.03
C PRO A 134 -12.48 -12.69 20.75
N THR A 135 -12.98 -11.52 21.14
CA THR A 135 -12.21 -10.52 21.90
C THR A 135 -11.73 -11.06 23.24
N GLN A 136 -10.47 -10.76 23.56
CA GLN A 136 -9.81 -11.07 24.83
C GLN A 136 -9.69 -9.82 25.73
N SER A 137 -8.89 -9.89 26.81
CA SER A 137 -8.62 -8.67 27.60
C SER A 137 -7.87 -7.64 26.76
N VAL A 138 -8.03 -6.35 27.07
CA VAL A 138 -7.38 -5.25 26.34
C VAL A 138 -5.86 -5.44 26.32
N GLU A 139 -5.26 -5.87 27.43
CA GLU A 139 -3.82 -6.12 27.54
C GLU A 139 -3.38 -7.26 26.60
N GLN A 140 -4.18 -8.33 26.52
CA GLN A 140 -3.91 -9.46 25.63
C GLN A 140 -4.03 -9.03 24.17
N GLU A 141 -5.06 -8.27 23.81
CA GLU A 141 -5.26 -7.78 22.44
C GLU A 141 -4.16 -6.81 22.01
N GLN A 142 -3.73 -5.90 22.89
CA GLN A 142 -2.60 -5.00 22.65
C GLN A 142 -1.30 -5.78 22.42
N GLN A 143 -1.03 -6.78 23.27
CA GLN A 143 0.14 -7.64 23.10
C GLN A 143 0.07 -8.41 21.76
N GLN A 144 -1.10 -8.95 21.41
CA GLN A 144 -1.29 -9.65 20.15
C GLN A 144 -1.06 -8.75 18.94
N LEU A 145 -1.55 -7.51 18.98
CA LEU A 145 -1.32 -6.50 17.96
C LEU A 145 0.17 -6.18 17.82
N ALA A 146 0.85 -5.87 18.93
CA ALA A 146 2.28 -5.56 18.94
C ALA A 146 3.13 -6.72 18.39
N GLU A 147 2.82 -7.95 18.77
CA GLU A 147 3.47 -9.15 18.23
C GLU A 147 3.20 -9.34 16.74
N GLY A 148 1.96 -9.13 16.29
CA GLY A 148 1.56 -9.25 14.89
C GLY A 148 2.33 -8.28 13.99
N LEU A 149 2.35 -7.00 14.39
CA LEU A 149 3.09 -5.95 13.69
C LEU A 149 4.59 -6.23 13.67
N THR A 150 5.15 -6.71 14.78
CA THR A 150 6.59 -7.06 14.87
C THR A 150 6.94 -8.23 13.94
N ARG A 151 6.11 -9.29 13.93
CA ARG A 151 6.33 -10.45 13.05
C ARG A 151 6.23 -10.06 11.58
N PHE A 152 5.22 -9.27 11.22
CA PHE A 152 5.05 -8.83 9.84
C PHE A 152 6.21 -7.91 9.40
N GLY A 153 6.65 -6.99 10.26
CA GLY A 153 7.83 -6.16 9.98
C GLY A 153 9.09 -6.98 9.72
N LYS A 154 9.36 -8.00 10.54
CA LYS A 154 10.48 -8.92 10.33
C LYS A 154 10.35 -9.72 9.03
N ALA A 155 9.14 -10.14 8.67
CA ALA A 155 8.90 -10.85 7.41
C ALA A 155 9.21 -9.96 6.20
N LEU A 156 8.79 -8.68 6.24
CA LEU A 156 9.13 -7.70 5.20
C LEU A 156 10.64 -7.46 5.11
N ASP A 157 11.31 -7.28 6.25
CA ASP A 157 12.76 -7.08 6.29
C ASP A 157 13.52 -8.27 5.67
N LEU A 158 13.10 -9.51 5.95
CA LEU A 158 13.67 -10.72 5.35
C LEU A 158 13.44 -10.79 3.84
N GLN A 159 12.24 -10.42 3.37
CA GLN A 159 11.93 -10.39 1.93
C GLN A 159 12.76 -9.32 1.20
N LEU A 160 12.97 -8.17 1.83
CA LEU A 160 13.80 -7.08 1.30
C LEU A 160 15.28 -7.50 1.20
N MET A 161 15.80 -8.24 2.17
CA MET A 161 17.16 -8.80 2.10
C MET A 161 17.34 -9.81 0.95
N GLY A 162 16.26 -10.49 0.55
CA GLY A 162 16.26 -11.44 -0.56
C GLY A 162 16.46 -10.82 -1.94
N GLY A 163 16.32 -9.50 -2.08
CA GLY A 163 16.75 -8.76 -3.27
C GLY A 163 16.04 -9.13 -4.58
N ASN A 164 14.73 -8.92 -4.65
CA ASN A 164 13.98 -8.97 -5.92
C ASN A 164 13.63 -7.55 -6.36
N GLY A 165 14.48 -6.95 -7.22
CA GLY A 165 14.43 -5.52 -7.59
C GLY A 165 13.06 -5.00 -8.05
N THR A 166 12.24 -5.82 -8.71
CA THR A 166 10.88 -5.44 -9.14
C THR A 166 9.87 -5.36 -8.00
N THR A 167 10.11 -6.06 -6.89
CA THR A 167 9.22 -6.08 -5.71
C THR A 167 9.70 -5.22 -4.57
N THR A 168 10.98 -4.81 -4.57
CA THR A 168 11.60 -4.03 -3.49
C THR A 168 10.79 -2.78 -3.17
N ALA A 169 10.43 -1.98 -4.18
CA ALA A 169 9.66 -0.75 -3.98
C ALA A 169 8.26 -0.98 -3.37
N VAL A 170 7.63 -2.14 -3.66
CA VAL A 170 6.34 -2.49 -3.06
C VAL A 170 6.52 -2.88 -1.59
N LEU A 171 7.53 -3.69 -1.29
CA LEU A 171 7.84 -4.12 0.08
C LEU A 171 8.26 -2.94 0.96
N GLU A 172 8.99 -1.95 0.42
CA GLU A 172 9.35 -0.72 1.11
C GLU A 172 8.11 0.13 1.43
N ALA A 173 7.16 0.24 0.49
CA ALA A 173 5.89 0.91 0.73
C ALA A 173 5.09 0.21 1.84
N HIS A 174 5.01 -1.13 1.84
CA HIS A 174 4.35 -1.90 2.90
C HIS A 174 5.02 -1.71 4.26
N ARG A 175 6.36 -1.68 4.29
CA ARG A 175 7.15 -1.44 5.51
C ARG A 175 6.92 -0.03 6.07
N SER A 176 6.81 0.97 5.19
CA SER A 176 6.53 2.35 5.56
C SER A 176 5.10 2.50 6.12
N LEU A 177 4.09 1.91 5.45
CA LEU A 177 2.71 1.85 5.98
C LEU A 177 2.63 1.17 7.35
N LEU A 178 3.38 0.09 7.57
CA LEU A 178 3.42 -0.60 8.85
C LEU A 178 4.04 0.26 9.99
N ARG A 179 4.88 1.22 9.63
CA ARG A 179 5.53 2.16 10.56
C ARG A 179 4.76 3.47 10.76
N ASP A 180 3.82 3.76 9.87
CA ASP A 180 3.01 4.96 9.90
C ASP A 180 2.33 5.16 11.26
N GLY A 181 2.51 6.34 11.83
CA GLY A 181 1.98 6.69 13.15
C GLY A 181 0.46 6.73 13.18
N ALA A 182 -0.18 7.28 12.15
CA ALA A 182 -1.63 7.35 12.07
C ALA A 182 -2.26 5.96 11.94
N PHE A 183 -1.64 5.07 11.17
CA PHE A 183 -2.04 3.67 11.06
C PHE A 183 -1.99 2.96 12.44
N ARG A 184 -0.84 3.07 13.13
CA ARG A 184 -0.63 2.44 14.43
C ARG A 184 -1.53 3.00 15.51
N GLN A 185 -1.75 4.31 15.51
CA GLN A 185 -2.63 4.95 16.48
C GLN A 185 -4.07 4.48 16.31
N HIS A 186 -4.59 4.45 15.08
CA HIS A 186 -5.95 3.98 14.81
C HIS A 186 -6.14 2.50 15.19
N LEU A 187 -5.13 1.65 14.97
CA LEU A 187 -5.15 0.26 15.45
C LEU A 187 -5.24 0.16 16.97
N LEU A 188 -4.43 0.96 17.68
CA LEU A 188 -4.40 0.97 19.14
C LEU A 188 -5.70 1.52 19.72
N ASP A 189 -6.26 2.58 19.13
CA ASP A 189 -7.52 3.18 19.56
C ASP A 189 -8.68 2.19 19.44
N GLY A 190 -8.75 1.40 18.35
CA GLY A 190 -9.74 0.33 18.19
C GLY A 190 -9.64 -0.73 19.29
N VAL A 191 -8.42 -1.19 19.60
CA VAL A 191 -8.21 -2.17 20.68
C VAL A 191 -8.57 -1.57 22.05
N LEU A 192 -8.20 -0.31 22.31
CA LEU A 192 -8.56 0.39 23.55
C LEU A 192 -10.06 0.63 23.68
N ALA A 193 -10.78 0.75 22.57
CA ALA A 193 -12.24 0.83 22.52
C ALA A 193 -12.92 -0.54 22.73
N GLY A 194 -12.15 -1.62 22.91
CA GLY A 194 -12.65 -2.97 23.18
C GLY A 194 -12.84 -3.85 21.95
N GLU A 195 -12.32 -3.44 20.79
CA GLU A 195 -12.27 -4.32 19.62
C GLU A 195 -11.19 -5.39 19.79
N SER A 196 -11.40 -6.57 19.21
CA SER A 196 -10.30 -7.53 19.09
C SER A 196 -9.24 -7.00 18.15
N CYS A 197 -7.99 -7.44 18.29
CA CYS A 197 -6.87 -7.07 17.41
C CYS A 197 -7.23 -7.31 15.93
N ALA A 198 -7.89 -8.42 15.63
CA ALA A 198 -8.32 -8.72 14.26
C ALA A 198 -9.40 -7.76 13.75
N ALA A 199 -10.37 -7.39 14.60
CA ALA A 199 -11.41 -6.42 14.25
C ALA A 199 -10.83 -5.02 14.03
N ALA A 200 -9.92 -4.58 14.92
CA ALA A 200 -9.23 -3.30 14.80
C ALA A 200 -8.43 -3.18 13.48
N ILE A 201 -7.80 -4.28 13.03
CA ILE A 201 -7.11 -4.30 11.73
C ILE A 201 -8.09 -4.15 10.56
N VAL A 202 -9.25 -4.82 10.61
CA VAL A 202 -10.29 -4.70 9.57
C VAL A 202 -10.87 -3.29 9.54
N ALA A 203 -11.23 -2.74 10.71
CA ALA A 203 -11.75 -1.39 10.84
C ALA A 203 -10.76 -0.33 10.35
N THR A 204 -9.48 -0.46 10.72
CA THR A 204 -8.41 0.42 10.25
C THR A 204 -8.23 0.33 8.73
N SER A 205 -8.28 -0.88 8.17
CA SER A 205 -8.24 -1.08 6.72
C SER A 205 -9.36 -0.32 6.01
N ALA A 206 -10.59 -0.41 6.54
CA ALA A 206 -11.76 0.27 6.00
C ALA A 206 -11.68 1.79 6.15
N HIS A 207 -11.18 2.29 7.28
CA HIS A 207 -11.02 3.72 7.56
C HIS A 207 -10.10 4.39 6.52
N PHE A 208 -8.93 3.80 6.26
CA PHE A 208 -7.96 4.35 5.30
C PHE A 208 -8.21 3.90 3.85
N SER A 209 -9.19 3.02 3.63
CA SER A 209 -9.66 2.61 2.29
C SER A 209 -11.06 3.14 2.01
N PRO A 210 -11.23 4.45 1.71
CA PRO A 210 -12.55 5.02 1.50
C PRO A 210 -13.32 4.28 0.41
N ALA A 211 -14.63 4.13 0.62
CA ALA A 211 -15.55 3.46 -0.28
C ALA A 211 -15.40 3.96 -1.72
N ALA A 212 -15.59 3.06 -2.69
CA ALA A 212 -15.57 3.40 -4.10
C ALA A 212 -16.65 4.47 -4.38
N GLY A 213 -16.25 5.72 -4.60
CA GLY A 213 -17.16 6.82 -4.97
C GLY A 213 -16.83 8.19 -4.37
N THR A 214 -16.22 8.26 -3.19
CA THR A 214 -16.11 9.54 -2.44
C THR A 214 -14.72 10.18 -2.46
N VAL A 215 -13.68 9.45 -2.88
CA VAL A 215 -12.31 9.95 -2.99
C VAL A 215 -11.85 9.71 -4.42
N CYS A 216 -11.18 10.73 -4.98
CA CYS A 216 -10.64 10.83 -6.33
C CYS A 216 -10.39 9.46 -7.01
N GLN A 217 -10.96 9.27 -8.19
CA GLN A 217 -10.83 8.02 -8.99
C GLN A 217 -9.42 7.83 -9.58
N CYS A 218 -8.43 8.61 -9.14
CA CYS A 218 -7.08 8.55 -9.66
C CYS A 218 -6.42 7.20 -9.30
N LEU A 219 -5.60 6.70 -10.23
CA LEU A 219 -4.89 5.42 -10.09
C LEU A 219 -4.06 5.35 -8.80
N SER A 220 -3.51 6.50 -8.39
CA SER A 220 -2.71 6.65 -7.16
C SER A 220 -3.49 6.35 -5.86
N ALA A 221 -4.72 6.83 -5.74
CA ALA A 221 -5.56 6.53 -4.59
C ALA A 221 -6.01 5.06 -4.59
N ARG A 222 -6.18 4.46 -5.78
CA ARG A 222 -6.55 3.05 -5.90
C ARG A 222 -5.42 2.09 -5.50
N SER A 223 -4.16 2.41 -5.84
CA SER A 223 -3.01 1.58 -5.45
C SER A 223 -2.79 1.62 -3.93
N ALA A 224 -2.89 2.79 -3.30
CA ALA A 224 -2.80 2.92 -1.84
C ALA A 224 -3.83 2.06 -1.09
N LYS A 225 -5.08 2.00 -1.58
CA LYS A 225 -6.13 1.12 -1.02
C LYS A 225 -5.76 -0.36 -1.10
N LEU A 226 -5.06 -0.78 -2.16
CA LEU A 226 -4.61 -2.16 -2.31
C LEU A 226 -3.49 -2.46 -1.31
N ASP A 227 -2.51 -1.56 -1.18
CA ASP A 227 -1.40 -1.71 -0.24
C ASP A 227 -1.87 -1.78 1.22
N ILE A 228 -2.78 -0.89 1.64
CA ILE A 228 -3.38 -0.91 2.99
C ILE A 228 -4.09 -2.24 3.25
N ARG A 229 -4.89 -2.70 2.28
CA ARG A 229 -5.64 -3.94 2.42
C ARG A 229 -4.73 -5.16 2.47
N ASP A 230 -3.66 -5.17 1.69
CA ASP A 230 -2.68 -6.25 1.68
C ASP A 230 -1.88 -6.27 3.00
N VAL A 231 -1.46 -5.11 3.50
CA VAL A 231 -0.85 -4.96 4.84
C VAL A 231 -1.79 -5.47 5.94
N SER A 232 -3.07 -5.09 5.91
CA SER A 232 -4.09 -5.58 6.86
C SER A 232 -4.25 -7.10 6.78
N PHE A 233 -4.34 -7.66 5.57
CA PHE A 233 -4.48 -9.10 5.38
C PHE A 233 -3.25 -9.88 5.86
N GLN A 234 -2.04 -9.40 5.54
CA GLN A 234 -0.79 -10.04 5.98
C GLN A 234 -0.63 -9.96 7.49
N THR A 235 -1.02 -8.84 8.12
CA THR A 235 -0.98 -8.69 9.59
C THR A 235 -1.90 -9.71 10.26
N ILE A 236 -3.14 -9.86 9.76
CA ILE A 236 -4.08 -10.89 10.26
C ILE A 236 -3.49 -12.29 10.05
N THR A 237 -2.92 -12.56 8.87
CA THR A 237 -2.39 -13.88 8.52
C THR A 237 -1.19 -14.28 9.38
N ALA A 238 -0.26 -13.35 9.61
CA ALA A 238 0.96 -13.57 10.40
C ALA A 238 0.69 -13.96 11.85
N LYS A 239 -0.49 -13.60 12.39
CA LYS A 239 -0.87 -13.88 13.77
C LYS A 239 -1.93 -14.97 13.90
N PHE A 240 -2.98 -14.94 13.09
CA PHE A 240 -4.19 -15.74 13.30
C PHE A 240 -4.35 -16.91 12.33
N MET A 241 -3.71 -16.88 11.15
CA MET A 241 -3.92 -17.91 10.12
C MET A 241 -2.70 -18.78 9.83
N ALA A 242 -1.61 -18.65 10.60
CA ALA A 242 -0.37 -19.43 10.44
C ALA A 242 -0.57 -20.97 10.49
N SER A 243 -1.72 -21.47 10.94
CA SER A 243 -2.08 -22.90 10.95
C SER A 243 -2.76 -23.41 9.65
N SER A 244 -3.12 -22.54 8.71
CA SER A 244 -3.88 -22.91 7.50
C SER A 244 -3.04 -22.98 6.21
N ALA A 245 -1.81 -22.46 6.22
CA ALA A 245 -0.89 -22.50 5.08
C ALA A 245 -0.43 -23.93 4.69
N SER A 246 -0.57 -24.91 5.59
CA SER A 246 -0.30 -26.33 5.30
C SER A 246 -1.39 -27.01 4.45
N ARG A 247 -2.61 -26.44 4.36
CA ARG A 247 -3.75 -27.11 3.68
C ARG A 247 -4.09 -26.62 2.27
N ARG A 248 -3.51 -25.51 1.79
CA ARG A 248 -3.84 -24.96 0.46
C ARG A 248 -2.93 -25.43 -0.69
N SER A 249 -1.96 -26.29 -0.41
CA SER A 249 -1.16 -27.00 -1.45
C SER A 249 -1.83 -28.30 -1.93
N ARG A 250 -2.96 -28.71 -1.33
CA ARG A 250 -3.71 -29.91 -1.73
C ARG A 250 -5.21 -29.66 -1.72
N ARG A 251 -5.73 -29.06 -2.79
CA ARG A 251 -7.03 -29.39 -3.40
C ARG A 251 -7.25 -28.57 -4.66
#